data_AF-A0A934CR72-F1
#
_entry.id   AF-A0A934CR72-F1
#
_cell.length_a   1.000
_cell.length_b   1.000
_cell.length_c   1.000
_cell.angle_alpha   90.00
_cell.angle_beta   90.00
_cell.angle_gamma   90.00
#
_symmetry.space_group_name_H-M   'P 1'
#
loop_
_entity.id
_entity.type
_entity.pdbx_description
1 polymer ?
#
loop_
_entity_poly.entity_id
_entity_poly.type
_entity_poly.pdbx_seq_one_letter_code
_entity_poly.pdbx_strand_id
1 'polypeptide(L)'
;MDSSNAEAYYRRGLLLGKELHKYSKAIKDFTKAIKLKSDFAEAYYDRGVTYRILDDLANSCADWHRAKELGYQDAEALIEKYCRKSE
;
A
#
# COMPACT_ATOMS: atom_id res chain seq x y z
N MET A 1 -1.76 9.31 -20.09
CA MET A 1 -2.30 10.45 -19.34
C MET A 1 -2.66 9.93 -17.95
N ASP A 2 -1.93 10.16 -16.85
CA ASP A 2 -0.77 11.01 -16.58
C ASP A 2 -0.08 10.39 -15.34
N SER A 3 0.85 9.44 -15.56
CA SER A 3 1.51 8.66 -14.48
C SER A 3 2.25 9.56 -13.48
N SER A 4 2.58 10.78 -13.88
CA SER A 4 3.14 11.84 -13.03
C SER A 4 2.23 12.18 -11.85
N ASN A 5 0.91 12.16 -12.05
CA ASN A 5 -0.05 12.44 -10.97
C ASN A 5 -0.13 11.27 -9.98
N ALA A 6 -0.03 10.03 -10.46
CA ALA A 6 0.01 8.86 -9.58
C ALA A 6 1.23 8.91 -8.65
N GLU A 7 2.40 9.21 -9.22
CA GLU A 7 3.66 9.37 -8.48
C GLU A 7 3.58 10.52 -7.46
N ALA A 8 2.98 11.65 -7.83
CA ALA A 8 2.81 12.78 -6.91
C ALA A 8 1.94 12.42 -5.70
N TYR A 9 0.82 11.70 -5.91
CA TYR A 9 0.01 11.21 -4.80
C TYR A 9 0.77 10.17 -3.96
N TYR A 10 1.49 9.25 -4.59
CA TYR A 10 2.30 8.25 -3.88
C TYR A 10 3.35 8.90 -2.96
N ARG A 11 4.14 9.84 -3.49
CA ARG A 11 5.16 10.58 -2.71
C ARG A 11 4.55 11.35 -1.55
N ARG A 12 3.39 11.97 -1.75
CA ARG A 12 2.69 12.67 -0.67
C ARG A 12 2.15 11.69 0.37
N GLY A 13 1.65 10.53 -0.05
CA GLY A 13 1.23 9.44 0.83
C GLY A 13 2.38 8.95 1.71
N LEU A 14 3.56 8.76 1.15
CA LEU A 14 4.78 8.41 1.88
C LEU A 14 5.12 9.45 2.96
N LEU A 15 5.15 10.74 2.60
CA LEU A 15 5.42 11.81 3.57
C LEU A 15 4.39 11.84 4.70
N LEU A 16 3.10 11.68 4.34
CA LEU A 16 2.01 11.66 5.32
C LEU A 16 2.12 10.48 6.28
N GLY A 17 2.48 9.29 5.79
CA GLY A 17 2.55 8.06 6.59
C GLY A 17 3.83 7.94 7.41
N LYS A 18 4.98 8.22 6.81
CA LYS A 18 6.31 8.00 7.42
C LYS A 18 6.72 9.15 8.35
N GLU A 19 6.54 10.39 7.91
CA GLU A 19 7.01 11.55 8.68
C GLU A 19 5.90 12.13 9.56
N LEU A 20 4.70 12.30 8.99
CA LEU A 20 3.62 13.02 9.67
C LEU A 20 2.67 12.11 10.45
N HIS A 21 2.82 10.79 10.34
CA HIS A 21 1.98 9.79 11.01
C HIS A 21 0.45 9.99 10.73
N LYS A 22 0.10 10.62 9.61
CA LYS A 22 -1.27 10.90 9.14
C LYS A 22 -1.77 9.75 8.29
N TYR A 23 -1.85 8.55 8.87
CA TYR A 23 -2.11 7.29 8.17
C TYR A 23 -3.38 7.28 7.32
N SER A 24 -4.51 7.79 7.83
CA SER A 24 -5.76 7.84 7.05
C SER A 24 -5.66 8.77 5.83
N LYS A 25 -4.82 9.81 5.89
CA LYS A 25 -4.56 10.67 4.73
C LYS A 25 -3.60 9.99 3.74
N ALA A 26 -2.58 9.29 4.25
CA ALA A 26 -1.67 8.49 3.43
C ALA A 26 -2.44 7.44 2.62
N ILE A 27 -3.36 6.69 3.25
CA ILE A 27 -4.23 5.71 2.57
C ILE A 27 -5.05 6.35 1.45
N LYS A 28 -5.62 7.54 1.66
CA LYS A 28 -6.38 8.26 0.62
C LYS A 28 -5.50 8.60 -0.58
N ASP A 29 -4.26 9.01 -0.33
CA ASP A 29 -3.33 9.36 -1.39
C ASP A 29 -2.81 8.13 -2.14
N PHE A 30 -2.44 7.05 -1.44
CA PHE A 30 -2.12 5.78 -2.10
C PHE A 30 -3.28 5.25 -2.93
N THR A 31 -4.52 5.37 -2.43
CA THR A 31 -5.72 4.98 -3.19
C THR A 31 -5.89 5.80 -4.46
N LYS A 32 -5.58 7.11 -4.44
CA LYS A 32 -5.59 7.93 -5.66
C LYS A 32 -4.48 7.53 -6.62
N ALA A 33 -3.27 7.26 -6.11
CA ALA A 33 -2.16 6.77 -6.93
C ALA A 33 -2.53 5.46 -7.64
N ILE A 34 -3.09 4.50 -6.91
CA ILE A 34 -3.57 3.21 -7.43
C ILE A 34 -4.69 3.38 -8.48
N LYS A 35 -5.63 4.30 -8.25
CA LYS A 35 -6.70 4.59 -9.23
C LYS A 35 -6.17 5.15 -10.55
N LEU A 36 -5.08 5.92 -10.50
CA LEU A 36 -4.43 6.50 -11.67
C LEU A 36 -3.46 5.53 -12.34
N LYS A 37 -2.84 4.64 -11.57
CA LYS A 37 -1.90 3.62 -12.00
C LYS A 37 -2.23 2.30 -11.28
N SER A 38 -3.04 1.46 -11.92
CA SER A 38 -3.56 0.22 -11.33
C SER A 38 -2.51 -0.89 -11.16
N ASP A 39 -1.36 -0.74 -11.80
CA ASP A 39 -0.19 -1.62 -11.72
C ASP A 39 0.91 -1.04 -10.80
N PHE A 40 0.57 -0.07 -9.94
CA PHE A 40 1.53 0.55 -9.02
C PHE A 40 1.78 -0.32 -7.79
N ALA A 41 2.63 -1.34 -7.94
CA ALA A 41 2.89 -2.34 -6.93
C ALA A 41 3.38 -1.75 -5.59
N GLU A 42 4.27 -0.74 -5.63
CA GLU A 42 4.79 -0.05 -4.45
C GLU A 42 3.69 0.70 -3.69
N ALA A 43 2.74 1.31 -4.39
CA ALA A 43 1.61 2.00 -3.76
C ALA A 43 0.67 1.03 -3.04
N TYR A 44 0.46 -0.17 -3.59
CA TYR A 44 -0.24 -1.24 -2.86
C TYR A 44 0.54 -1.67 -1.63
N TYR A 45 1.85 -1.92 -1.75
CA TYR A 45 2.67 -2.34 -0.63
C TYR A 45 2.66 -1.36 0.54
N ASP A 46 2.92 -0.07 0.28
CA ASP A 46 2.95 0.97 1.31
C ASP A 46 1.56 1.25 1.90
N ARG A 47 0.49 1.12 1.10
CA ARG A 47 -0.88 1.21 1.62
C ARG A 47 -1.19 0.05 2.55
N GLY A 48 -0.76 -1.17 2.21
CA GLY A 48 -0.85 -2.34 3.08
C GLY A 48 -0.09 -2.14 4.40
N VAL A 49 1.15 -1.66 4.35
CA VAL A 49 1.93 -1.30 5.56
C VAL A 49 1.18 -0.27 6.41
N THR A 50 0.55 0.71 5.78
CA THR A 50 -0.23 1.75 6.49
C THR A 50 -1.49 1.18 7.13
N TYR A 51 -2.20 0.26 6.45
CA TYR A 51 -3.34 -0.46 7.02
C TYR A 51 -2.94 -1.29 8.23
N ARG A 52 -1.81 -2.02 8.17
CA ARG A 52 -1.27 -2.75 9.34
C ARG A 52 -1.02 -1.83 10.54
N ILE A 53 -0.51 -0.60 10.33
CA ILE A 53 -0.31 0.36 11.42
C ILE A 53 -1.63 0.78 12.08
N LEU A 54 -2.72 0.78 11.31
CA LEU A 54 -4.08 1.03 11.80
C LEU A 54 -4.80 -0.24 12.28
N ASP A 55 -4.07 -1.34 12.44
CA ASP A 55 -4.60 -2.66 12.85
C ASP A 55 -5.63 -3.25 11.88
N ASP A 56 -5.67 -2.77 10.64
CA ASP A 56 -6.54 -3.27 9.58
C ASP A 56 -5.82 -4.37 8.78
N LEU A 57 -5.73 -5.54 9.41
CA LEU A 57 -5.02 -6.69 8.85
C LEU A 57 -5.67 -7.20 7.56
N ALA A 58 -7.00 -7.12 7.46
CA ALA A 58 -7.74 -7.59 6.30
C ALA A 58 -7.37 -6.81 5.03
N ASN A 59 -7.41 -5.47 5.09
CA ASN A 59 -7.01 -4.62 3.96
C ASN A 59 -5.50 -4.69 3.71
N SER A 60 -4.69 -4.82 4.77
CA SER A 60 -3.24 -5.00 4.66
C SER A 60 -2.88 -6.21 3.81
N CYS A 61 -3.50 -7.37 4.10
CA CYS A 61 -3.22 -8.60 3.38
C CYS A 61 -3.68 -8.55 1.93
N ALA A 62 -4.86 -7.99 1.66
CA ALA A 62 -5.36 -7.81 0.30
C ALA A 62 -4.38 -6.97 -0.55
N ASP A 63 -3.88 -5.88 0.01
CA ASP A 63 -2.94 -4.99 -0.67
C ASP A 63 -1.57 -5.63 -0.89
N TRP A 64 -1.02 -6.36 0.09
CA TRP A 64 0.25 -7.04 -0.11
C TRP A 64 0.16 -8.18 -1.12
N HIS A 65 -0.92 -8.96 -1.12
CA HIS A 65 -1.15 -9.97 -2.17
C HIS A 65 -1.19 -9.31 -3.55
N ARG A 66 -1.87 -8.17 -3.67
CA ARG A 66 -1.91 -7.44 -4.93
C ARG A 66 -0.54 -6.90 -5.34
N ALA A 67 0.26 -6.38 -4.40
CA ALA A 67 1.63 -5.94 -4.66
C ALA A 67 2.51 -7.10 -5.17
N LYS A 68 2.39 -8.29 -4.57
CA LYS A 68 3.09 -9.51 -5.01
C LYS A 68 2.68 -9.92 -6.42
N GLU A 69 1.39 -9.94 -6.73
CA GLU A 69 0.87 -10.24 -8.09
C GLU A 69 1.42 -9.30 -9.16
N LEU A 70 1.70 -8.04 -8.78
CA LEU A 70 2.29 -7.03 -9.65
C LEU A 70 3.83 -7.08 -9.70
N GLY A 71 4.45 -8.06 -9.05
CA GLY A 71 5.90 -8.30 -9.09
C GLY A 71 6.69 -7.74 -7.91
N TYR A 72 6.06 -7.17 -6.89
CA TYR A 72 6.74 -6.64 -5.71
C TYR A 72 7.01 -7.75 -4.67
N GLN A 73 8.13 -8.46 -4.83
CA GLN A 73 8.45 -9.66 -4.04
C GLN A 73 8.62 -9.37 -2.54
N ASP A 74 9.02 -8.16 -2.14
CA ASP A 74 9.16 -7.78 -0.72
C ASP A 74 7.85 -7.91 0.07
N ALA A 75 6.70 -7.90 -0.62
CA ALA A 75 5.39 -8.14 0.01
C ALA A 75 5.27 -9.57 0.58
N GLU A 76 6.01 -10.54 0.04
CA GLU A 76 5.93 -11.96 0.43
C GLU A 76 6.25 -12.17 1.91
N ALA A 77 7.31 -11.54 2.42
CA ALA A 77 7.70 -11.65 3.81
C ALA A 77 6.60 -11.12 4.77
N LEU A 78 5.88 -10.07 4.36
CA LEU A 78 4.76 -9.53 5.14
C LEU A 78 3.54 -10.43 5.07
N ILE A 79 3.23 -10.98 3.89
CA ILE A 79 2.14 -11.94 3.71
C ILE A 79 2.36 -13.17 4.59
N GLU A 80 3.54 -13.76 4.58
CA GLU A 80 3.83 -14.96 5.38
C GLU A 80 3.74 -14.69 6.88
N LYS A 81 4.20 -13.51 7.32
CA LYS A 81 4.23 -13.12 8.72
C LYS A 81 2.84 -12.78 9.27
N TYR A 82 2.01 -12.13 8.47
CA TYR A 82 0.79 -11.48 8.96
C TYR A 82 -0.50 -12.05 8.36
N CYS A 83 -0.45 -12.66 7.17
CA CYS A 83 -1.62 -13.08 6.41
C CYS A 83 -1.87 -14.58 6.40
N ARG A 84 -1.18 -15.35 7.26
CA ARG A 84 -1.52 -16.76 7.46
C ARG A 84 -2.93 -16.87 8.02
N LYS A 85 -3.80 -17.52 7.25
CA LYS A 85 -5.04 -18.07 7.78
C LYS A 85 -4.66 -19.15 8.79
N SER A 86 -5.20 -19.05 9.99
CA SER A 86 -5.30 -20.19 10.91
C SER A 86 -6.00 -21.32 10.15
N GLU A 87 -5.34 -22.48 10.04
CA GLU A 87 -5.99 -23.73 9.65
C GLU A 87 -7.03 -24.16 10.72
#